data_AF-A0A2N4YRC2-F1
#
_entry.id   AF-A0A2N4YRC2-F1
#
_cell.length_a   1.000
_cell.length_b   1.000
_cell.length_c   1.000
_cell.angle_alpha   90.00
_cell.angle_beta   90.00
_cell.angle_gamma   90.00
#
_symmetry.space_group_name_H-M   'P 1'
#
loop_
_entity.id
_entity.type
_entity.pdbx_description
1 polymer ?
#
loop_
_entity_poly.entity_id
_entity_poly.type
_entity_poly.pdbx_seq_one_letter_code
_entity_poly.pdbx_strand_id
1 'polypeptide(L)'
;AGWVQAHNIVRSVTPEMLVERERLLGSPFVSQPPVQAAIALTLHPWSWGWGVTGSTGYALATEIPVLHAASDLDLLIRAPQPLDREALREWQARVAQLPCRADTQVETPYGAFALNEWLRDGRALLKTSHGARLTATPWHREE
;
A
#
# COMPACT_ATOMS: atom_id res chain seq x y z
N ALA A 1 -18.05 -3.15 -15.60
CA ALA A 1 -17.36 -1.91 -15.21
C ALA A 1 -18.26 -0.72 -15.52
N GLY A 2 -18.33 0.27 -14.64
CA GLY A 2 -19.01 1.55 -14.91
C GLY A 2 -18.01 2.60 -15.37
N TRP A 3 -18.43 3.52 -16.23
CA TRP A 3 -17.61 4.65 -16.70
C TRP A 3 -18.17 5.95 -16.11
N VAL A 4 -17.29 6.82 -15.61
CA VAL A 4 -17.65 8.16 -15.14
C VAL A 4 -16.95 9.20 -16.01
N GLN A 5 -17.67 10.23 -16.43
CA GLN A 5 -17.08 11.35 -17.15
C GLN A 5 -16.18 12.15 -16.20
N ALA A 6 -15.02 12.61 -16.68
CA ALA A 6 -14.05 13.30 -15.82
C ALA A 6 -14.64 14.54 -15.13
N HIS A 7 -15.53 15.28 -15.80
CA HIS A 7 -16.22 16.44 -15.23
C HIS A 7 -17.22 16.11 -14.12
N ASN A 8 -17.62 14.83 -13.98
CA ASN A 8 -18.48 14.36 -12.89
C ASN A 8 -17.68 13.92 -11.65
N ILE A 9 -16.34 13.94 -11.70
CA ILE A 9 -15.49 13.59 -10.55
C ILE A 9 -15.43 14.79 -9.61
N VAL A 10 -16.08 14.67 -8.45
CA VAL A 10 -16.10 15.72 -7.42
C VAL A 10 -14.88 15.70 -6.50
N ARG A 11 -14.25 14.53 -6.33
CA ARG A 11 -13.08 14.33 -5.46
C ARG A 11 -12.28 13.13 -5.92
N SER A 12 -10.96 13.27 -5.91
CA SER A 12 -10.01 12.18 -6.07
C SER A 12 -9.20 12.05 -4.78
N VAL A 13 -8.96 10.82 -4.32
CA VAL A 13 -8.17 10.53 -3.12
C VAL A 13 -7.16 9.46 -3.49
N THR A 14 -5.87 9.77 -3.36
CA THR A 14 -4.81 8.79 -3.60
C THR A 14 -4.48 8.03 -2.31
N PRO A 15 -3.85 6.85 -2.39
CA PRO A 15 -3.40 6.11 -1.20
C PRO A 15 -2.53 6.94 -0.25
N GLU A 16 -1.68 7.81 -0.78
CA GLU A 16 -0.74 8.65 -0.04
C GLU A 16 -1.47 9.75 0.77
N MET A 17 -2.59 10.27 0.24
CA MET A 17 -3.45 11.22 0.97
C MET A 17 -4.18 10.58 2.17
N LEU A 18 -4.20 9.25 2.26
CA LEU A 18 -4.86 8.51 3.34
C LEU A 18 -3.93 8.22 4.52
N VAL A 19 -2.64 8.56 4.42
CA VAL A 19 -1.64 8.30 5.47
C VAL A 19 -1.10 9.57 6.13
N GLU A 20 -1.75 10.70 5.89
CA GLU A 20 -1.55 11.92 6.68
C GLU A 20 -1.90 11.63 8.15
N ARG A 21 -0.95 11.86 9.04
CA ARG A 21 -1.04 11.45 10.45
C ARG A 21 -2.23 12.09 11.16
N GLU A 22 -2.42 13.38 10.96
CA GLU A 22 -3.51 14.16 11.55
C GLU A 22 -4.88 13.63 11.10
N ARG A 23 -5.00 13.29 9.82
CA ARG A 23 -6.21 12.69 9.26
C ARG A 23 -6.49 11.31 9.83
N LEU A 24 -5.47 10.47 9.95
CA LEU A 24 -5.62 9.14 10.56
C LEU A 24 -6.05 9.24 12.03
N LEU A 25 -5.44 10.15 12.80
CA LEU A 25 -5.80 10.39 14.20
C LEU A 25 -7.21 10.95 14.37
N GLY A 26 -7.69 11.76 13.41
CA GLY A 26 -9.05 12.30 13.38
C GLY A 26 -10.10 11.38 12.76
N SER A 27 -9.72 10.21 12.24
CA SER A 27 -10.63 9.29 11.56
C SER A 27 -11.67 8.69 12.52
N PRO A 28 -12.93 8.53 12.11
CA PRO A 28 -13.92 7.78 12.91
C PRO A 28 -13.52 6.31 13.11
N PHE A 29 -12.55 5.81 12.33
CA PHE A 29 -12.03 4.44 12.40
C PHE A 29 -10.72 4.34 13.19
N VAL A 30 -10.29 5.38 13.91
CA VAL A 30 -9.00 5.43 14.64
C VAL A 30 -8.78 4.25 15.60
N SER A 31 -9.85 3.66 16.13
CA SER A 31 -9.79 2.49 17.02
C SER A 31 -9.66 1.15 16.28
N GLN A 32 -9.83 1.12 14.95
CA GLN A 32 -9.71 -0.10 14.17
C GLN A 32 -8.22 -0.49 13.99
N PRO A 33 -7.83 -1.76 14.20
CA PRO A 33 -6.45 -2.21 14.07
C PRO A 33 -5.73 -1.76 12.77
N PRO A 34 -6.32 -1.84 11.56
CA PRO A 34 -5.62 -1.37 10.36
C PRO A 34 -5.34 0.14 10.34
N VAL A 35 -6.15 0.97 11.01
CA VAL A 35 -5.91 2.41 11.11
C VAL A 35 -4.83 2.70 12.15
N GLN A 36 -4.84 2.00 13.28
CA GLN A 36 -3.76 2.08 14.27
C GLN A 36 -2.43 1.63 13.66
N ALA A 37 -2.45 0.59 12.84
CA ALA A 37 -1.30 0.11 12.10
C ALA A 37 -0.75 1.17 11.12
N ALA A 38 -1.63 1.81 10.34
CA ALA A 38 -1.23 2.92 9.47
C ALA A 38 -0.61 4.08 10.27
N ILE A 39 -1.20 4.47 11.41
CA ILE A 39 -0.65 5.50 12.30
C ILE A 39 0.76 5.13 12.76
N ALA A 40 0.98 3.87 13.16
CA ALA A 40 2.28 3.40 13.60
C ALA A 40 3.35 3.54 12.50
N LEU A 41 3.01 3.28 11.24
CA LEU A 41 3.92 3.45 10.10
C LEU A 41 4.26 4.93 9.82
N THR A 42 3.39 5.89 10.18
CA THR A 42 3.70 7.34 10.05
C THR A 42 4.77 7.83 11.03
N LEU A 43 5.08 7.06 12.09
CA LEU A 43 6.07 7.44 13.11
C LEU A 43 7.51 7.38 12.59
N HIS A 44 7.73 6.74 11.44
CA HIS A 44 9.04 6.61 10.83
C HIS A 44 9.06 7.37 9.50
N PRO A 45 10.11 8.17 9.21
CA PRO A 45 10.25 8.83 7.94
C PRO A 45 10.73 7.82 6.88
N TRP A 46 9.92 7.58 5.86
CA TRP A 46 10.28 6.73 4.72
C TRP A 46 10.82 7.58 3.57
N SER A 47 11.80 7.07 2.84
CA SER A 47 12.38 7.75 1.67
C SER A 47 11.57 7.59 0.38
N TRP A 48 10.41 6.91 0.46
CA TRP A 48 9.48 6.68 -0.64
C TRP A 48 8.06 7.12 -0.28
N GLY A 49 7.26 7.37 -1.31
CA GLY A 49 5.81 7.52 -1.15
C GLY A 49 5.18 6.17 -0.80
N TRP A 50 4.28 6.18 0.18
CA TRP A 50 3.48 5.00 0.54
C TRP A 50 2.06 5.43 0.89
N GLY A 51 1.13 4.46 0.89
CA GLY A 51 -0.27 4.72 1.16
C GLY A 51 -1.05 3.47 1.52
N VAL A 52 -2.31 3.67 1.92
CA VAL A 52 -3.24 2.60 2.27
C VAL A 52 -4.20 2.35 1.11
N THR A 53 -4.48 1.08 0.84
CA THR A 53 -5.39 0.62 -0.19
C THR A 53 -6.43 -0.36 0.39
N GLY A 54 -7.12 -1.12 -0.45
CA GLY A 54 -8.08 -2.13 -0.01
C GLY A 54 -9.28 -1.56 0.74
N SER A 55 -9.86 -2.36 1.64
CA SER A 55 -11.03 -2.00 2.44
C SER A 55 -10.76 -0.82 3.38
N THR A 56 -9.57 -0.77 3.99
CA THR A 56 -9.12 0.35 4.84
C THR A 56 -9.02 1.64 4.04
N GLY A 57 -8.44 1.59 2.84
CA GLY A 57 -8.38 2.75 1.95
C GLY A 57 -9.77 3.23 1.54
N TYR A 58 -10.67 2.30 1.20
CA TYR A 58 -12.07 2.61 0.87
C TYR A 58 -12.80 3.27 2.04
N ALA A 59 -12.67 2.72 3.26
CA ALA A 59 -13.30 3.28 4.46
C ALA A 59 -12.75 4.69 4.76
N LEU A 60 -11.44 4.90 4.76
CA LEU A 60 -10.83 6.20 5.01
C LEU A 60 -11.17 7.26 3.94
N ALA A 61 -11.40 6.82 2.70
CA ALA A 61 -11.82 7.70 1.62
C ALA A 61 -13.30 8.05 1.72
N THR A 62 -14.17 7.10 2.01
CA THR A 62 -15.63 7.27 1.91
C THR A 62 -16.36 7.50 3.23
N GLU A 63 -15.70 7.26 4.36
CA GLU A 63 -16.29 7.20 5.70
C GLU A 63 -17.37 6.12 5.87
N ILE A 64 -17.45 5.16 4.94
CA ILE A 64 -18.37 4.03 5.04
C ILE A 64 -17.75 2.97 5.97
N PRO A 65 -18.46 2.51 7.03
CA PRO A 65 -17.93 1.64 8.07
C PRO A 65 -17.87 0.17 7.63
N VAL A 66 -16.94 -0.16 6.74
CA VAL A 66 -16.71 -1.55 6.28
C VAL A 66 -15.62 -2.29 7.07
N LEU A 67 -14.94 -1.62 8.01
CA LEU A 67 -13.86 -2.18 8.80
C LEU A 67 -14.35 -2.90 10.05
N HIS A 68 -13.64 -3.96 10.41
CA HIS A 68 -13.86 -4.72 11.64
C HIS A 68 -12.52 -5.12 12.27
N ALA A 69 -12.56 -5.62 13.51
CA ALA A 69 -11.34 -5.92 14.28
C ALA A 69 -10.40 -6.93 13.60
N ALA A 70 -10.91 -7.84 12.78
CA ALA A 70 -10.12 -8.82 12.03
C ALA A 70 -9.68 -8.34 10.63
N SER A 71 -9.93 -7.08 10.25
CA SER A 71 -9.55 -6.56 8.94
C SER A 71 -8.03 -6.48 8.82
N ASP A 72 -7.51 -6.83 7.65
CA ASP A 72 -6.13 -6.62 7.28
C ASP A 72 -5.88 -5.21 6.75
N LEU A 73 -4.60 -4.90 6.54
CA LEU A 73 -4.14 -3.63 5.99
C LEU A 73 -3.38 -3.85 4.68
N ASP A 74 -3.93 -3.37 3.58
CA ASP A 74 -3.23 -3.34 2.29
C ASP A 74 -2.42 -2.05 2.15
N LEU A 75 -1.11 -2.20 1.97
CA LEU A 75 -0.16 -1.10 1.84
C LEU A 75 0.40 -1.05 0.41
N LEU A 76 0.65 0.17 -0.06
CA LEU A 76 1.29 0.44 -1.34
C LEU A 76 2.56 1.26 -1.10
N ILE A 77 3.68 0.84 -1.70
CA ILE A 77 4.90 1.61 -1.85
C ILE A 77 5.03 2.04 -3.32
N ARG A 78 5.31 3.32 -3.57
CA ARG A 78 5.67 3.83 -4.90
C ARG A 78 7.19 3.74 -5.07
N ALA A 79 7.62 2.90 -6.01
CA ALA A 79 9.03 2.68 -6.33
C ALA A 79 9.30 2.99 -7.81
N PRO A 80 9.32 4.28 -8.22
CA PRO A 80 9.62 4.67 -9.60
C PRO A 80 11.03 4.23 -10.04
N GLN A 81 11.94 4.03 -9.07
CA GLN A 81 13.27 3.47 -9.23
C GLN A 81 13.49 2.35 -8.20
N PRO A 82 14.47 1.44 -8.41
CA PRO A 82 14.85 0.46 -7.41
C PRO A 82 15.13 1.11 -6.05
N LEU A 83 14.51 0.57 -5.01
CA LEU A 83 14.73 1.00 -3.62
C LEU A 83 15.82 0.15 -2.98
N ASP A 84 16.49 0.72 -1.98
CA ASP A 84 17.44 -0.03 -1.17
C ASP A 84 16.73 -1.20 -0.48
N ARG A 85 17.28 -2.39 -0.68
CA ARG A 85 16.72 -3.63 -0.15
C ARG A 85 16.77 -3.67 1.37
N GLU A 86 17.75 -3.00 1.99
CA GLU A 86 17.83 -2.95 3.45
C GLU A 86 16.74 -2.04 4.05
N ALA A 87 16.50 -0.87 3.44
CA ALA A 87 15.38 -0.02 3.82
C ALA A 87 14.03 -0.74 3.67
N LEU A 88 13.84 -1.52 2.60
CA LEU A 88 12.65 -2.36 2.43
C LEU A 88 12.52 -3.47 3.49
N ARG A 89 13.63 -4.00 4.01
CA ARG A 89 13.61 -4.93 5.14
C ARG A 89 13.23 -4.23 6.44
N GLU A 90 13.69 -3.00 6.67
CA GLU A 90 13.26 -2.21 7.82
C GLU A 90 11.73 -1.98 7.78
N TRP A 91 11.19 -1.59 6.63
CA TRP A 91 9.74 -1.51 6.42
C TRP A 91 9.06 -2.81 6.80
N GLN A 92 9.54 -3.93 6.25
CA GLN A 92 8.92 -5.24 6.50
C GLN A 92 9.00 -5.66 7.97
N ALA A 93 10.08 -5.31 8.66
CA ALA A 93 10.25 -5.57 10.09
C ALA A 93 9.23 -4.78 10.93
N ARG A 94 8.95 -3.52 10.57
CA ARG A 94 7.89 -2.73 11.23
C ARG A 94 6.50 -3.26 10.90
N VAL A 95 6.25 -3.62 9.66
CA VAL A 95 4.99 -4.23 9.23
C VAL A 95 4.67 -5.51 10.01
N ALA A 96 5.68 -6.33 10.29
CA ALA A 96 5.51 -7.56 11.07
C ALA A 96 5.10 -7.33 12.55
N GLN A 97 5.25 -6.10 13.07
CA GLN A 97 4.91 -5.73 14.44
C GLN A 97 3.55 -5.02 14.58
N LEU A 98 2.82 -4.85 13.46
CA LEU A 98 1.54 -4.15 13.44
C LEU A 98 0.44 -4.95 14.17
N PRO A 99 -0.59 -4.26 14.71
CA PRO A 99 -1.70 -4.90 15.43
C PRO A 99 -2.65 -5.73 14.53
N CYS A 100 -2.42 -5.76 13.22
CA CYS A 100 -3.17 -6.58 12.27
C CYS A 100 -2.23 -7.14 11.19
N ARG A 101 -2.70 -8.15 10.46
CA ARG A 101 -2.04 -8.60 9.24
C ARG A 101 -1.98 -7.43 8.24
N ALA A 102 -0.84 -7.27 7.59
CA ALA A 102 -0.67 -6.25 6.57
C ALA A 102 0.14 -6.79 5.39
N ASP A 103 -0.34 -6.50 4.19
CA ASP A 103 0.28 -6.90 2.93
C ASP A 103 0.84 -5.66 2.23
N THR A 104 2.12 -5.68 1.87
CA THR A 104 2.74 -4.57 1.14
C THR A 104 2.93 -4.92 -0.33
N GLN A 105 2.36 -4.11 -1.22
CA GLN A 105 2.69 -4.11 -2.63
C GLN A 105 3.69 -3.00 -2.94
N VAL A 106 4.69 -3.32 -3.78
CA VAL A 106 5.60 -2.34 -4.37
C VAL A 106 5.18 -2.13 -5.81
N GLU A 107 4.79 -0.91 -6.15
CA GLU A 107 4.49 -0.53 -7.52
C GLU A 107 5.72 0.09 -8.18
N THR A 108 6.05 -0.42 -9.35
CA THR A 108 7.09 0.07 -10.26
C THR A 108 6.43 0.58 -11.55
N PRO A 109 7.18 1.25 -12.44
CA PRO A 109 6.65 1.64 -13.76
C PRO A 109 6.15 0.48 -14.62
N TYR A 110 6.49 -0.77 -14.28
CA TYR A 110 6.18 -1.97 -15.07
C TYR A 110 5.09 -2.85 -14.46
N GLY A 111 4.59 -2.52 -13.27
CA GLY A 111 3.59 -3.30 -12.55
C GLY A 111 3.82 -3.27 -11.04
N ALA A 112 3.07 -4.09 -10.32
CA ALA A 112 3.20 -4.20 -8.87
C ALA A 112 3.48 -5.64 -8.42
N PHE A 113 4.20 -5.80 -7.31
CA PHE A 113 4.51 -7.11 -6.74
C PHE A 113 4.41 -7.10 -5.21
N ALA A 114 4.22 -8.29 -4.61
CA ALA A 114 4.20 -8.44 -3.16
C ALA A 114 5.63 -8.36 -2.60
N LEU A 115 5.87 -7.42 -1.68
CA LEU A 115 7.20 -7.18 -1.10
C LEU A 115 7.75 -8.43 -0.41
N ASN A 116 6.92 -9.10 0.38
CA ASN A 116 7.28 -10.28 1.16
C ASN A 116 7.80 -11.43 0.30
N GLU A 117 7.13 -11.70 -0.82
CA GLU A 117 7.52 -12.75 -1.76
C GLU A 117 8.88 -12.42 -2.39
N TRP A 118 9.07 -11.19 -2.85
CA TRP A 118 10.32 -10.77 -3.48
C TRP A 118 11.51 -10.74 -2.51
N LEU A 119 11.29 -10.28 -1.27
CA LEU A 119 12.34 -10.28 -0.25
C LEU A 119 12.79 -11.70 0.10
N ARG A 120 11.85 -12.67 0.14
CA ARG A 120 12.10 -14.08 0.45
C ARG A 120 12.75 -14.84 -0.71
N ASP A 121 12.17 -14.74 -1.90
CA ASP A 121 12.48 -15.64 -3.01
C ASP A 121 13.44 -15.02 -4.05
N GLY A 122 13.70 -13.71 -3.95
CA GLY A 122 14.50 -12.95 -4.92
C GLY A 122 13.84 -12.78 -6.29
N ARG A 123 12.64 -13.33 -6.47
CA ARG A 123 11.80 -13.18 -7.67
C ARG A 123 10.42 -12.70 -7.25
N ALA A 124 9.84 -11.86 -8.08
CA ALA A 124 8.54 -11.24 -7.90
C ALA A 124 7.57 -11.76 -8.95
N LEU A 125 6.36 -12.14 -8.53
CA LEU A 125 5.24 -12.26 -9.45
C LEU A 125 4.71 -10.84 -9.75
N LEU A 126 5.24 -10.22 -10.81
CA LEU A 126 4.89 -8.88 -11.23
C LEU A 126 3.52 -8.88 -11.92
N LYS A 127 2.55 -8.22 -11.30
CA LYS A 127 1.20 -8.02 -11.84
C LYS A 127 1.23 -6.83 -12.78
N THR A 128 0.94 -7.07 -14.06
CA THR A 128 0.88 -6.03 -15.11
C THR A 128 -0.52 -5.98 -15.72
N SER A 129 -0.81 -4.94 -16.51
CA SER A 129 -2.04 -4.85 -17.29
C SER A 129 -2.15 -5.92 -18.39
N HIS A 130 -1.05 -6.58 -18.75
CA HIS A 130 -1.00 -7.64 -19.78
C HIS A 130 -0.95 -9.04 -19.16
N GLY A 131 -1.09 -9.17 -17.85
CA GLY A 131 -0.98 -10.43 -17.11
C GLY A 131 0.17 -10.45 -16.11
N ALA A 132 0.19 -11.48 -15.28
CA ALA A 132 1.24 -11.69 -14.28
C ALA A 132 2.45 -12.39 -14.90
N ARG A 133 3.66 -11.98 -14.53
CA ARG A 133 4.92 -12.60 -14.96
C ARG A 133 5.87 -12.76 -13.78
N LEU A 134 6.65 -13.84 -13.75
CA LEU A 134 7.67 -14.06 -12.72
C LEU A 134 9.01 -13.46 -13.18
N THR A 135 9.60 -12.54 -12.40
CA THR A 135 10.83 -11.84 -12.77
C THR A 135 11.75 -11.63 -11.56
N ALA A 136 13.08 -11.56 -11.77
CA ALA A 136 14.05 -11.15 -10.76
C ALA A 136 14.28 -9.62 -10.73
N THR A 137 13.84 -8.91 -11.77
CA THR A 137 14.15 -7.50 -12.03
C THR A 137 12.85 -6.69 -12.22
N PRO A 138 12.02 -6.51 -11.16
CA PRO A 138 10.69 -5.90 -11.29
C PRO A 138 10.69 -4.40 -11.67
N TRP A 139 11.88 -3.77 -11.72
CA TRP A 139 12.10 -2.41 -12.21
C TRP A 139 12.61 -2.32 -13.65
N HIS A 140 12.71 -3.44 -14.37
CA HIS A 140 13.17 -3.44 -15.76
C HIS A 140 12.15 -4.12 -16.67
N ARG A 141 12.08 -3.64 -17.91
CA ARG A 141 11.46 -4.37 -18.98
C ARG A 141 12.43 -5.50 -19.36
N GLU A 142 12.11 -6.73 -18.97
CA GLU A 142 12.70 -7.90 -19.65
C GLU A 142 12.34 -7.77 -21.14
N GLU A 143 13.36 -7.70 -21.99
CA GLU A 143 13.24 -7.71 -23.46
C GLU A 143 12.72 -9.05 -23.96
#